data_AF-A0A151S8C4-F1
#
_entry.id   AF-A0A151S8C4-F1
#
_cell.length_a   1.000
_cell.length_b   1.000
_cell.length_c   1.000
_cell.angle_alpha   90.00
_cell.angle_beta   90.00
_cell.angle_gamma   90.00
#
_symmetry.space_group_name_H-M   'P 1'
#
loop_
_entity.id
_entity.type
_entity.pdbx_description
1 polymer ?
#
loop_
_entity_poly.entity_id
_entity_poly.type
_entity_poly.pdbx_seq_one_letter_code
_entity_poly.pdbx_strand_id
1 'polypeptide(L)'
;MKGRNRVALSDCVETFGYALDELHQSLGVLRSLSRSTFSTQMGDLNTWISAALTDEDTCLDGFQGKNHEKQIKVLLNRVQNVSCITSNALALVNKLATTGLGSINNP
;
A
#
# COMPACT_ATOMS: atom_id res chain seq x y z
N MET A 1 24.10 -11.52 -7.66
CA MET A 1 23.53 -11.03 -6.40
C MET A 1 24.45 -11.22 -5.21
N LYS A 2 24.95 -10.12 -4.64
CA LYS A 2 25.65 -10.06 -3.34
C LYS A 2 24.74 -10.55 -2.20
N GLY A 3 25.32 -11.09 -1.11
CA GLY A 3 24.58 -11.62 0.04
C GLY A 3 23.55 -10.64 0.64
N ARG A 4 23.93 -9.37 0.84
CA ARG A 4 23.03 -8.32 1.34
C ARG A 4 21.81 -8.08 0.45
N ASN A 5 21.97 -8.15 -0.88
CA ASN A 5 20.85 -7.99 -1.81
C ASN A 5 19.91 -9.21 -1.80
N ARG A 6 20.38 -10.40 -1.38
CA ARG A 6 19.50 -11.57 -1.23
C ARG A 6 18.61 -11.44 0.00
N VAL A 7 19.16 -10.94 1.11
CA VAL A 7 18.40 -10.65 2.34
C VAL A 7 17.36 -9.57 2.04
N ALA A 8 17.78 -8.41 1.50
CA ALA A 8 16.86 -7.34 1.14
C ALA A 8 15.76 -7.76 0.16
N LEU A 9 16.05 -8.68 -0.78
CA LEU A 9 15.04 -9.24 -1.66
C LEU A 9 14.04 -10.14 -0.93
N SER A 10 14.52 -10.95 0.02
CA SER A 10 13.66 -11.78 0.86
C SER A 10 12.72 -10.91 1.69
N ASP A 11 13.26 -9.89 2.35
CA ASP A 11 12.49 -8.95 3.16
C ASP A 11 11.47 -8.20 2.29
N CYS A 12 11.86 -7.76 1.09
CA CYS A 12 10.93 -7.13 0.15
C CYS A 12 9.79 -8.06 -0.29
N VAL A 13 10.05 -9.35 -0.50
CA VAL A 13 8.99 -10.31 -0.83
C VAL A 13 8.02 -10.48 0.34
N GLU A 14 8.54 -10.50 1.57
CA GLU A 14 7.73 -10.58 2.78
C GLU A 14 6.85 -9.34 2.95
N THR A 15 7.42 -8.13 2.87
CA THR A 15 6.64 -6.90 3.04
C THR A 15 5.60 -6.71 1.94
N PHE A 16 5.88 -7.12 0.70
CA PHE A 16 4.87 -7.14 -0.35
C PHE A 16 3.75 -8.16 -0.11
N GLY A 17 4.02 -9.24 0.64
CA GLY A 17 2.99 -10.16 1.10
C GLY A 17 2.00 -9.44 2.02
N TYR A 18 2.51 -8.69 3.01
CA TYR A 18 1.70 -7.89 3.93
C TYR A 18 0.93 -6.77 3.21
N ALA A 19 1.60 -6.01 2.34
CA ALA A 19 0.96 -4.97 1.53
C ALA A 19 -0.20 -5.52 0.68
N LEU A 20 -0.05 -6.72 0.10
CA LEU A 20 -1.14 -7.37 -0.64
C LEU A 20 -2.33 -7.73 0.25
N ASP A 21 -2.09 -8.26 1.45
CA ASP A 21 -3.15 -8.58 2.41
C ASP A 21 -3.91 -7.31 2.83
N GLU A 22 -3.20 -6.23 3.12
CA GLU A 22 -3.78 -4.94 3.52
C GLU A 22 -4.57 -4.26 2.40
N LEU A 23 -4.09 -4.34 1.16
CA LEU A 23 -4.83 -3.89 -0.01
C LEU A 23 -6.10 -4.72 -0.23
N HIS A 24 -6.07 -6.04 0.02
CA HIS A 24 -7.27 -6.88 -0.05
C HIS A 24 -8.29 -6.55 1.04
N GLN A 25 -7.85 -6.30 2.26
CA GLN A 25 -8.72 -5.84 3.36
C GLN A 25 -9.35 -4.49 3.01
N SER A 26 -8.56 -3.55 2.48
CA SER A 26 -9.05 -2.25 2.01
C SER A 26 -10.16 -2.42 0.96
N LEU A 27 -9.97 -3.34 0.01
CA LEU A 27 -10.98 -3.65 -0.99
C LEU A 27 -12.24 -4.29 -0.38
N GLY A 28 -12.10 -5.13 0.65
CA GLY A 28 -13.22 -5.69 1.41
C GLY A 28 -14.08 -4.61 2.07
N VAL A 29 -13.44 -3.61 2.69
CA VAL A 29 -14.12 -2.46 3.28
C VAL A 29 -14.82 -1.61 2.21
N LEU A 30 -14.14 -1.30 1.10
CA LEU A 30 -14.74 -0.53 -0.02
C LEU A 30 -15.99 -1.20 -0.61
N ARG A 31 -16.01 -2.54 -0.67
CA ARG A 31 -17.16 -3.32 -1.17
C ARG A 31 -18.35 -3.35 -0.21
N SER A 32 -18.13 -3.06 1.06
CA SER A 32 -19.13 -3.15 2.13
C SER A 32 -19.48 -1.80 2.74
N LEU A 33 -19.13 -0.69 2.07
CA LEU A 33 -19.40 0.65 2.56
C LEU A 33 -20.88 0.83 2.90
N SER A 34 -21.13 1.29 4.12
CA SER A 34 -22.48 1.60 4.59
C SER A 34 -22.50 2.96 5.26
N ARG A 35 -23.62 3.66 5.16
CA ARG A 35 -23.78 4.97 5.80
C ARG A 35 -23.66 4.88 7.32
N SER A 36 -24.13 3.78 7.93
CA SER A 36 -24.11 3.57 9.38
C SER A 36 -22.72 3.30 9.95
N THR A 37 -21.81 2.70 9.18
CA THR A 37 -20.45 2.34 9.62
C THR A 37 -19.36 3.14 8.91
N PHE A 38 -19.73 4.14 8.11
CA PHE A 38 -18.82 4.83 7.20
C PHE A 38 -17.58 5.39 7.89
N SER A 39 -17.73 6.07 9.02
CA SER A 39 -16.60 6.68 9.72
C SER A 39 -15.56 5.65 10.16
N THR A 40 -15.99 4.52 10.71
CA THR A 40 -15.11 3.42 11.10
C THR A 40 -14.44 2.81 9.87
N GLN A 41 -15.22 2.53 8.83
CA GLN A 41 -14.72 1.98 7.57
C GLN A 41 -13.68 2.90 6.91
N MET A 42 -13.84 4.22 6.97
CA MET A 42 -12.82 5.15 6.45
C MET A 42 -11.55 5.14 7.29
N GLY A 43 -11.67 4.95 8.62
CA GLY A 43 -10.53 4.71 9.50
C GLY A 43 -9.78 3.43 9.10
N ASP A 44 -10.52 2.36 8.85
CA ASP A 44 -9.96 1.08 8.40
C ASP A 44 -9.28 1.22 7.03
N LEU A 45 -9.90 1.90 6.06
CA LEU A 45 -9.23 2.14 4.78
C LEU A 45 -7.92 2.92 4.92
N ASN A 46 -7.91 3.95 5.77
CA ASN A 46 -6.73 4.78 5.95
C ASN A 46 -5.59 3.98 6.57
N THR A 47 -5.85 3.23 7.64
CA THR A 47 -4.81 2.44 8.31
C THR A 47 -4.24 1.36 7.38
N TRP A 48 -5.05 0.67 6.59
CA TRP A 48 -4.60 -0.47 5.80
C TRP A 48 -3.85 0.00 4.54
N ILE A 49 -4.31 1.05 3.87
CA ILE A 49 -3.57 1.62 2.73
C ILE A 49 -2.26 2.29 3.20
N SER A 50 -2.25 2.93 4.38
CA SER A 50 -1.03 3.50 4.95
C SER A 50 -0.02 2.43 5.35
N ALA A 51 -0.49 1.29 5.87
CA ALA A 51 0.36 0.14 6.16
C ALA A 51 0.97 -0.43 4.87
N ALA A 52 0.18 -0.60 3.81
CA ALA A 52 0.68 -1.12 2.53
C ALA A 52 1.77 -0.20 1.95
N LEU A 53 1.58 1.11 2.05
CA LEU A 53 2.59 2.08 1.63
C LEU A 53 3.88 1.98 2.48
N THR A 54 3.74 1.77 3.79
CA THR A 54 4.87 1.60 4.72
C THR A 54 5.67 0.34 4.40
N ASP A 55 5.02 -0.76 4.02
CA ASP A 55 5.65 -2.02 3.65
C ASP A 55 6.41 -1.92 2.32
N GLU A 56 5.86 -1.19 1.36
CA GLU A 56 6.52 -0.90 0.10
C GLU A 56 7.76 0.01 0.30
N ASP A 57 7.64 1.04 1.15
CA ASP A 57 8.76 1.91 1.54
C ASP A 57 9.85 1.10 2.29
N THR A 58 9.45 0.18 3.16
CA THR A 58 10.36 -0.73 3.86
C THR A 58 11.15 -1.61 2.89
N CYS A 59 10.51 -2.10 1.81
CA CYS A 59 11.23 -2.80 0.75
C CYS A 59 12.30 -1.92 0.10
N LEU A 60 11.98 -0.65 -0.22
CA LEU A 60 12.94 0.29 -0.80
C LEU A 60 14.14 0.53 0.14
N ASP A 61 13.86 0.75 1.42
CA ASP A 61 14.87 1.02 2.45
C ASP A 61 15.82 -0.17 2.69
N GLY A 62 15.36 -1.39 2.46
CA GLY A 62 16.17 -2.61 2.55
C GLY A 62 17.35 -2.62 1.56
N PHE A 63 17.25 -1.91 0.43
CA PHE A 63 18.30 -1.83 -0.58
C PHE A 63 19.23 -0.63 -0.36
N GLN A 64 20.00 -0.64 0.74
CA GLN A 64 20.98 0.43 1.02
C GLN A 64 22.16 0.44 0.04
N GLY A 65 22.52 1.65 -0.44
CA GLY A 65 23.74 1.93 -1.21
C GLY A 65 23.50 2.46 -2.62
N LYS A 66 24.59 2.62 -3.38
CA LYS A 66 24.57 2.96 -4.81
C LYS A 66 25.24 1.82 -5.59
N ASN A 67 24.94 1.69 -6.88
CA ASN A 67 25.46 0.64 -7.80
C ASN A 67 24.81 -0.75 -7.67
N HIS A 68 23.47 -0.80 -7.73
CA HIS A 68 22.75 -2.07 -7.85
C HIS A 68 22.89 -2.71 -9.23
N GLU A 69 22.85 -4.05 -9.27
CA GLU A 69 22.71 -4.84 -10.51
C GLU A 69 21.44 -4.39 -11.27
N LYS A 70 21.44 -4.50 -12.61
CA LYS A 70 20.33 -4.04 -13.47
C LYS A 70 18.96 -4.57 -13.02
N GLN A 71 18.91 -5.82 -12.57
CA GLN A 71 17.67 -6.46 -12.10
C GLN A 71 17.11 -5.80 -10.84
N ILE A 72 17.97 -5.43 -9.88
CA ILE A 72 17.56 -4.74 -8.65
C ILE A 72 17.06 -3.32 -8.98
N LYS A 73 17.68 -2.61 -9.93
CA LYS A 73 17.17 -1.30 -10.37
C LYS A 73 15.76 -1.42 -10.97
N VAL A 74 15.50 -2.47 -11.75
CA VAL A 74 14.16 -2.72 -12.31
C VAL A 74 13.16 -3.02 -11.20
N LEU A 75 13.53 -3.81 -10.19
CA LEU A 75 12.70 -4.06 -9.02
C LEU A 75 12.36 -2.76 -8.28
N LEU A 76 13.36 -1.96 -7.90
CA LEU A 76 13.16 -0.71 -7.16
C LEU A 76 12.26 0.28 -7.92
N ASN A 77 12.44 0.40 -9.25
CA ASN A 77 11.57 1.23 -10.07
C ASN A 77 10.11 0.73 -10.08
N ARG A 78 9.90 -0.59 -10.05
CA ARG A 78 8.54 -1.17 -9.96
C ARG A 78 7.92 -0.91 -8.60
N VAL A 79 8.66 -1.12 -7.53
CA VAL A 79 8.20 -0.84 -6.16
C VAL A 79 7.80 0.62 -6.04
N GLN A 80 8.65 1.55 -6.49
CA GLN A 80 8.34 2.98 -6.45
C GLN A 80 7.10 3.36 -7.27
N ASN A 81 6.85 2.71 -8.42
CA ASN A 81 5.62 2.92 -9.18
C ASN A 81 4.39 2.45 -8.41
N VAL A 82 4.47 1.31 -7.71
CA VAL A 82 3.38 0.80 -6.87
C VAL A 82 3.14 1.76 -5.70
N SER A 83 4.19 2.27 -5.05
CA SER A 83 4.06 3.26 -3.97
C SER A 83 3.41 4.56 -4.41
N CYS A 84 3.65 5.01 -5.63
CA CYS A 84 2.88 6.12 -6.19
C CYS A 84 1.38 5.77 -6.36
N ILE A 85 1.05 4.55 -6.77
CA ILE A 85 -0.34 4.10 -6.92
C ILE A 85 -1.01 3.99 -5.53
N THR A 86 -0.35 3.37 -4.55
CA THR A 86 -0.83 3.23 -3.18
C THR A 86 -1.01 4.61 -2.52
N SER A 87 -0.08 5.54 -2.72
CA SER A 87 -0.21 6.93 -2.27
C SER A 87 -1.40 7.66 -2.92
N ASN A 88 -1.62 7.48 -4.23
CA ASN A 88 -2.80 8.02 -4.91
C ASN A 88 -4.09 7.44 -4.35
N ALA A 89 -4.13 6.13 -4.05
CA ALA A 89 -5.28 5.49 -3.42
C ALA A 89 -5.54 6.06 -2.02
N LEU A 90 -4.50 6.29 -1.22
CA LEU A 90 -4.62 6.93 0.10
C LEU A 90 -5.20 8.35 -0.01
N ALA A 91 -4.74 9.13 -0.98
CA ALA A 91 -5.30 10.46 -1.25
C ALA A 91 -6.80 10.41 -1.61
N LEU A 92 -7.20 9.44 -2.43
CA LEU A 92 -8.60 9.21 -2.78
C LEU A 92 -9.44 8.77 -1.57
N VAL A 93 -8.91 7.90 -0.71
CA VAL A 93 -9.58 7.49 0.53
C VAL A 93 -9.75 8.68 1.48
N ASN A 94 -8.72 9.51 1.65
CA ASN A 94 -8.84 10.74 2.46
C ASN A 94 -9.90 11.69 1.89
N LYS A 95 -10.00 11.80 0.57
CA LYS A 95 -11.07 12.57 -0.07
C LYS A 95 -12.44 11.93 0.17
N LEU A 96 -12.57 10.61 0.02
CA LEU A 96 -13.80 9.88 0.27
C LEU A 96 -14.25 10.07 1.72
N ALA A 97 -13.34 10.01 2.69
CA ALA A 97 -13.66 10.22 4.10
C ALA A 97 -14.28 11.59 4.40
N THR A 98 -13.87 12.63 3.65
CA THR A 98 -14.35 14.01 3.85
C THR A 98 -15.61 14.35 3.07
N THR A 99 -15.79 13.81 1.85
CA THR A 99 -16.90 14.20 0.96
C THR A 99 -17.83 13.05 0.54
N GLY A 100 -17.47 11.81 0.85
CA GLY A 100 -18.10 10.60 0.31
C GLY A 100 -19.41 10.19 0.97
N LEU A 101 -19.63 10.56 2.24
CA LEU A 101 -20.81 10.11 3.00
C LEU A 101 -22.15 10.49 2.32
N GLY A 102 -22.22 11.65 1.68
CA GLY A 102 -23.40 12.10 0.96
C GLY A 102 -23.67 11.38 -0.37
N SER A 103 -22.70 10.61 -0.88
CA SER A 103 -22.80 9.83 -2.13
C SER A 103 -23.16 8.36 -1.91
N ILE A 104 -23.15 7.89 -0.65
CA ILE A 104 -23.53 6.52 -0.32
C ILE A 104 -25.05 6.45 -0.18
N ASN A 105 -25.69 6.02 -1.26
CA ASN A 105 -27.11 5.68 -1.24
C ASN A 105 -27.30 4.41 -0.41
N ASN A 106 -28.26 4.44 0.52
CA ASN A 106 -28.70 3.23 1.20
C ASN A 106 -29.57 2.41 0.24
N PRO A 107 -29.46 1.07 0.21
CA PRO A 107 -30.61 0.28 -0.19
C PRO A 107 -31.79 0.50 0.78
#